data_AF-R9JTK4-F1
#
_entry.id   AF-R9JTK4-F1
#
_cell.length_a   1.000
_cell.length_b   1.000
_cell.length_c   1.000
_cell.angle_alpha   90.00
_cell.angle_beta   90.00
_cell.angle_gamma   90.00
#
_symmetry.space_group_name_H-M   'P 1'
#
loop_
_entity.id
_entity.type
_entity.pdbx_description
1 polymer ?
#
loop_
_entity_poly.entity_id
_entity_poly.type
_entity_poly.pdbx_seq_one_letter_code
_entity_poly.pdbx_strand_id
1 'polypeptide(L)' 'MQAIVEPLFDAAYLISVISIGILMIRGFGFYIPVVLWADTVPMIGMLMIPKTCAYVWTVLIGYFAMKQV' A
#
# COMPACT_ATOMS: atom_id res chain seq x y z
N MET A 1 -29.86 11.91 -4.52
CA MET A 1 -28.51 12.51 -4.67
C MET A 1 -27.46 11.40 -4.63
N GLN A 2 -27.32 10.63 -5.71
CA GLN A 2 -26.43 9.45 -5.75
C GLN A 2 -25.36 9.53 -6.84
N ALA A 3 -25.63 10.27 -7.92
CA ALA A 3 -24.76 10.42 -9.10
C ALA A 3 -23.38 11.08 -8.84
N ILE A 4 -23.16 11.70 -7.68
CA ILE A 4 -21.90 12.39 -7.33
C ILE A 4 -21.09 11.59 -6.30
N VAL A 5 -21.74 10.79 -5.46
CA VAL A 5 -21.09 10.09 -4.34
C VAL A 5 -20.33 8.86 -4.85
N GLU A 6 -20.89 8.13 -5.80
CA GLU A 6 -20.26 6.96 -6.44
C GLU A 6 -18.93 7.31 -7.17
N PRO A 7 -18.86 8.30 -8.08
CA PRO A 7 -17.61 8.64 -8.76
C PRO A 7 -16.56 9.26 -7.82
N LEU A 8 -16.99 9.89 -6.73
CA LEU A 8 -16.09 10.42 -5.71
C LEU A 8 -15.39 9.30 -4.93
N PHE A 9 -16.15 8.25 -4.58
CA PHE A 9 -15.61 7.08 -3.91
C PHE A 9 -14.61 6.33 -4.81
N ASP A 10 -14.95 6.15 -6.08
CA ASP A 10 -14.08 5.51 -7.07
C ASP A 10 -12.80 6.31 -7.31
N ALA A 11 -12.90 7.65 -7.41
CA ALA A 11 -11.74 8.52 -7.54
C ALA A 11 -10.83 8.45 -6.30
N ALA A 12 -11.40 8.48 -5.09
CA ALA A 12 -10.63 8.34 -3.85
C ALA A 12 -9.94 6.97 -3.75
N TYR A 13 -10.63 5.90 -4.16
CA TYR A 13 -10.07 4.55 -4.21
C TYR A 13 -8.91 4.47 -5.21
N LEU A 14 -9.09 4.94 -6.45
CA LEU A 14 -8.04 4.99 -7.47
C LEU A 14 -6.81 5.78 -7.00
N ILE A 15 -7.01 6.97 -6.41
CA ILE A 15 -5.93 7.80 -5.88
C ILE A 15 -5.16 7.05 -4.78
N SER A 16 -5.87 6.37 -3.87
CA SER A 16 -5.24 5.59 -2.80
C SER A 16 -4.43 4.40 -3.33
N VAL A 17 -4.98 3.65 -4.29
CA VAL A 17 -4.33 2.47 -4.90
C VAL A 17 -3.09 2.88 -5.68
N ILE A 18 -3.19 3.94 -6.48
CA ILE A 18 -2.06 4.47 -7.25
C ILE A 18 -0.95 4.96 -6.31
N SER A 19 -1.29 5.68 -5.24
CA SER A 19 -0.32 6.17 -4.25
C SER A 19 0.40 5.02 -3.55
N ILE A 20 -0.32 3.96 -3.17
CA ILE A 20 0.26 2.77 -2.54
C ILE A 20 1.15 2.00 -3.53
N GLY A 21 0.74 1.86 -4.79
CA GLY A 21 1.55 1.25 -5.85
C GLY A 21 2.88 1.99 -6.07
N ILE A 22 2.86 3.32 -6.11
CA ILE A 22 4.07 4.14 -6.26
C ILE A 22 5.02 3.98 -5.06
N LEU A 23 4.49 3.95 -3.83
CA LEU A 23 5.27 3.67 -2.62
C LEU A 23 5.92 2.29 -2.65
N MET A 24 5.19 1.26 -3.13
CA MET A 24 5.71 -0.09 -3.27
C MET A 24 6.83 -0.18 -4.32
N ILE A 25 6.65 0.42 -5.50
CA ILE A 25 7.65 0.41 -6.58
C ILE A 25 8.94 1.14 -6.14
N ARG A 26 8.81 2.28 -5.46
CA ARG A 26 9.96 3.02 -4.91
C ARG A 26 10.73 2.20 -3.88
N GLY A 27 10.04 1.42 -3.04
CA GLY A 27 10.67 0.50 -2.09
C GLY A 27 11.28 -0.75 -2.73
N PHE A 28 10.74 -1.23 -3.86
CA PHE A 28 11.21 -2.43 -4.55
C PHE A 28 12.58 -2.26 -5.22
N GLY A 29 12.93 -1.04 -5.66
CA GLY A 29 14.26 -0.72 -6.19
C GLY A 29 15.41 -0.97 -5.19
N PHE A 30 15.11 -0.96 -3.89
CA PHE A 30 16.07 -1.25 -2.81
C PHE A 30 16.02 -2.70 -2.32
N TYR A 31 15.23 -3.58 -2.95
CA TYR A 31 15.04 -4.96 -2.48
C TYR A 31 16.30 -5.83 -2.60
N ILE A 32 17.09 -5.64 -3.65
CA ILE A 32 18.33 -6.40 -3.90
C ILE A 32 19.37 -6.18 -2.78
N PRO A 33 19.73 -4.93 -2.40
CA PRO A 33 20.62 -4.71 -1.27
C PRO A 33 19.98 -5.04 0.09
N VAL A 34 18.66 -4.86 0.28
CA VAL A 34 17.95 -5.26 1.52
C VAL A 34 18.07 -6.75 1.79
N VAL A 35 17.89 -7.60 0.78
CA VAL A 35 17.96 -9.06 0.95
C VAL A 35 19.41 -9.53 1.16
N LEU A 36 20.39 -8.91 0.52
CA LEU A 36 21.80 -9.29 0.61
C LEU A 36 22.50 -8.79 1.89
N TRP A 37 22.08 -7.64 2.44
CA TRP A 37 22.64 -7.04 3.67
C TRP A 37 21.78 -7.24 4.93
N ALA A 38 20.66 -7.98 4.85
CA ALA A 38 19.77 -8.24 5.98
C ALA A 38 20.50 -8.82 7.21
N ASP A 39 21.50 -9.68 6.98
CA ASP A 39 22.26 -10.34 8.04
C ASP A 39 23.34 -9.48 8.70
N THR A 40 23.76 -8.39 8.04
CA THR A 40 24.85 -7.50 8.52
C THR A 40 24.32 -6.23 9.19
N VAL A 41 23.14 -5.74 8.80
CA VAL A 41 22.51 -4.55 9.42
C VAL A 41 21.01 -4.79 9.64
N PRO A 42 20.59 -5.25 10.85
CA PRO A 42 19.20 -5.60 11.17
C PRO A 42 18.18 -4.45 10.95
N MET A 43 18.63 -3.20 11.07
CA MET A 43 17.79 -2.01 10.85
C MET A 43 17.29 -1.89 9.40
N ILE A 44 18.03 -2.43 8.43
CA ILE A 44 17.64 -2.41 7.01
C ILE A 44 16.51 -3.43 6.74
N GLY A 45 16.50 -4.57 7.46
CA GLY A 45 15.39 -5.55 7.39
C GLY A 45 14.06 -5.00 7.93
N MET A 46 14.13 -4.06 8.89
CA MET A 46 12.96 -3.38 9.45
C MET A 46 12.23 -2.49 8.42
N LEU A 47 12.92 -2.11 7.32
CA LEU A 47 12.34 -1.42 6.17
C LEU A 47 11.35 -2.28 5.37
N MET A 48 11.18 -3.57 5.70
CA MET A 48 10.13 -4.46 5.18
C MET A 48 8.81 -4.36 5.96
N ILE A 49 8.76 -3.71 7.13
CA ILE A 49 7.53 -3.48 7.88
C ILE A 49 6.54 -2.55 7.12
N PRO A 50 6.98 -1.44 6.49
CA PRO A 50 6.10 -0.55 5.73
C PRO A 50 5.32 -1.23 4.61
N LYS A 51 5.93 -2.17 3.85
CA LYS A 51 5.22 -2.90 2.77
C LYS A 51 4.09 -3.78 3.33
N THR A 52 4.31 -4.42 4.46
CA THR A 52 3.31 -5.27 5.12
C THR A 52 2.15 -4.44 5.68
N CYS A 53 2.45 -3.30 6.31
CA CYS A 53 1.43 -2.34 6.77
C CYS A 53 0.60 -1.78 5.60
N ALA A 54 1.25 -1.48 4.47
CA ALA A 54 0.57 -1.01 3.26
C ALA A 54 -0.42 -2.06 2.72
N TYR A 55 -0.04 -3.35 2.66
CA TYR A 55 -0.96 -4.42 2.26
C TYR A 55 -2.17 -4.55 3.20
N VAL A 56 -1.94 -4.49 4.51
CA VAL A 56 -3.05 -4.57 5.49
C VAL A 56 -4.00 -3.38 5.31
N TRP A 57 -3.47 -2.19 5.03
CA TRP A 57 -4.27 -0.99 4.81
C TRP A 57 -5.14 -1.08 3.55
N THR A 58 -4.61 -1.56 2.42
CA THR A 58 -5.41 -1.79 1.21
C THR A 58 -6.51 -2.81 1.44
N VAL A 59 -6.21 -3.90 2.15
CA VAL A 59 -7.21 -4.93 2.50
C VAL A 59 -8.30 -4.37 3.40
N LEU A 60 -7.95 -3.54 4.39
CA LEU A 60 -8.93 -2.90 5.27
C LEU A 60 -9.83 -1.92 4.51
N ILE A 61 -9.26 -1.08 3.63
CA ILE A 61 -10.06 -0.19 2.78
C ILE A 61 -11.00 -1.02 1.88
N GLY A 62 -10.51 -2.07 1.24
CA GLY A 62 -11.34 -2.97 0.42
C GLY A 62 -12.44 -3.67 1.21
N TYR A 63 -12.16 -4.08 2.45
CA TYR A 63 -13.16 -4.67 3.35
C TYR A 63 -14.25 -3.67 3.75
N PHE A 64 -13.86 -2.44 4.14
CA PHE A 64 -14.84 -1.39 4.45
C PHE A 64 -15.64 -0.96 3.23
N ALA A 65 -15.04 -0.96 2.03
CA ALA A 65 -15.72 -0.70 0.77
C ALA A 65 -16.81 -1.74 0.47
N MET A 66 -16.50 -3.04 0.58
CA MET A 66 -17.48 -4.11 0.33
C MET A 66 -18.61 -4.15 1.36
N LYS A 67 -18.37 -3.67 2.59
CA LYS A 67 -19.39 -3.63 3.65
C LYS A 67 -20.37 -2.45 3.52
N GLN A 68 -20.06 -1.47 2.66
CA GLN A 68 -20.94 -0.34 2.34
C GLN A 68 -21.85 -0.60 1.13
N VAL A 69 -21.70 -1.76 0.48
CA VAL A 69 -22.60 -2.30 -0.56
C VAL A 69 -23.65 -3.20 0.10
#